data_AF-A0A8H3D6W7-F1
#
_entry.id   AF-A0A8H3D6W7-F1
#
_cell.length_a   1.000
_cell.length_b   1.000
_cell.length_c   1.000
_cell.angle_alpha   90.00
_cell.angle_beta   90.00
_cell.angle_gamma   90.00
#
_symmetry.space_group_name_H-M   'P 1'
#
loop_
_entity.id
_entity.type
_entity.pdbx_description
1 polymer ?
#
loop_
_entity_poly.entity_id
_entity_poly.type
_entity_poly.pdbx_seq_one_letter_code
_entity_poly.pdbx_strand_id
1 'polypeptide(L)'
;MFPGGSTNSDVGLPPSFRLRTGEISARIQYRLQVDLFRKGLRRHKRFETEVVYLPKSFALALQARPMHIDNKMGDSDGWTRHVLPPTHSPGLSKAPHAEAPWEMVVEFFLPSRLVLTANSIVPYTIRIHSVSSAISRISNTPASLALVETHLQLVKSNIVFVHGLKKRKDVILASGTASSDFQGTSADEASGTASSDFQGTSADEGDPSSSSSALEGVRVINGSLEVGGRTGSELSWELQDFVEVKHCLIAIAKPPPNVRALEGAFPTFRTIIDVEMKTHATTSEHDMDIDTDPSVGLFIG
;
A
#
# COMPACT_ATOMS: atom_id res chain seq x y z
N MET A 1 -33.46 15.82 -9.92
CA MET A 1 -32.99 16.93 -9.08
C MET A 1 -31.68 16.46 -8.47
N PHE A 2 -30.56 17.07 -8.84
CA PHE A 2 -29.31 16.84 -8.12
C PHE A 2 -29.51 17.31 -6.67
N PRO A 3 -28.94 16.63 -5.66
CA PRO A 3 -29.07 17.06 -4.27
C PRO A 3 -28.62 18.53 -4.18
N GLY A 4 -29.56 19.40 -3.84
CA GLY A 4 -29.27 20.81 -3.58
C GLY A 4 -28.46 20.90 -2.30
N GLY A 5 -27.38 21.68 -2.35
CA GLY A 5 -26.29 21.72 -1.37
C GLY A 5 -26.72 21.44 0.06
N SER A 6 -26.16 20.38 0.64
CA SER A 6 -26.46 19.98 2.00
C SER A 6 -25.37 20.38 2.99
N THR A 7 -25.86 20.59 4.19
CA THR A 7 -25.14 20.67 5.44
C THR A 7 -24.30 19.40 5.68
N ASN A 8 -22.97 19.51 5.51
CA ASN A 8 -21.87 18.73 6.12
C ASN A 8 -21.92 17.19 6.20
N SER A 9 -22.88 16.50 5.58
CA SER A 9 -22.97 15.02 5.68
C SER A 9 -23.56 14.32 4.46
N ASP A 10 -23.70 14.99 3.30
CA ASP A 10 -24.07 14.26 2.08
C ASP A 10 -22.94 13.33 1.68
N VAL A 11 -23.19 12.04 1.89
CA VAL A 11 -22.48 10.96 1.22
C VAL A 11 -22.75 11.14 -0.27
N GLY A 12 -21.78 11.72 -0.99
CA GLY A 12 -21.89 11.96 -2.43
C GLY A 12 -22.30 10.70 -3.20
N LEU A 13 -22.76 10.89 -4.44
CA LEU A 13 -23.13 9.76 -5.30
C LEU A 13 -21.95 8.77 -5.44
N PRO A 14 -22.17 7.46 -5.47
CA PRO A 14 -21.08 6.50 -5.69
C PRO A 14 -20.54 6.61 -7.13
N PRO A 15 -19.26 6.30 -7.38
CA PRO A 15 -18.74 6.24 -8.75
C PRO A 15 -19.50 5.24 -9.62
N SER A 16 -19.48 5.48 -10.92
CA SER A 16 -19.88 4.49 -11.92
C SER A 16 -18.99 3.27 -11.79
N PHE A 17 -19.59 2.10 -11.71
CA PHE A 17 -18.90 0.86 -11.36
C PHE A 17 -19.44 -0.29 -12.20
N ARG A 18 -18.56 -1.22 -12.56
CA ARG A 18 -18.95 -2.49 -13.19
C ARG A 18 -18.00 -3.58 -12.73
N LEU A 19 -18.55 -4.60 -12.08
CA LEU A 19 -17.84 -5.83 -11.72
C LEU A 19 -18.54 -7.02 -12.37
N ARG A 20 -17.75 -7.93 -12.93
CA ARG A 20 -18.20 -9.25 -13.38
C ARG A 20 -17.27 -10.29 -12.75
N THR A 21 -17.83 -11.19 -11.95
CA THR A 21 -17.07 -12.24 -11.25
C THR A 21 -17.83 -13.56 -11.31
N GLY A 22 -17.53 -14.37 -12.33
CA GLY A 22 -18.27 -15.60 -12.63
C GLY A 22 -19.73 -15.26 -12.94
N GLU A 23 -20.65 -15.85 -12.18
CA GLU A 23 -22.10 -15.69 -12.34
C GLU A 23 -22.66 -14.39 -11.77
N ILE A 24 -21.87 -13.63 -10.99
CA ILE A 24 -22.34 -12.40 -10.35
C ILE A 24 -21.84 -11.18 -11.14
N SER A 25 -22.75 -10.26 -11.44
CA SER A 25 -22.42 -8.94 -11.96
C SER A 25 -23.06 -7.83 -11.12
N ALA A 26 -22.28 -6.80 -10.81
CA ALA A 26 -22.75 -5.57 -10.17
C ALA A 26 -22.45 -4.39 -11.08
N ARG A 27 -23.39 -3.46 -11.25
CA ARG A 27 -23.22 -2.24 -12.06
C ARG A 27 -23.89 -1.05 -11.38
N ILE A 28 -23.15 0.05 -11.23
CA ILE A 28 -23.67 1.39 -10.93
C ILE A 28 -23.59 2.18 -12.23
N GLN A 29 -24.73 2.67 -12.70
CA GLN A 29 -24.86 3.43 -13.94
C GLN A 29 -25.76 4.64 -13.72
N TYR A 30 -25.36 5.78 -14.26
CA TYR A 30 -26.19 6.99 -14.28
C TYR A 30 -26.74 7.20 -15.69
N ARG A 31 -27.95 7.73 -15.80
CA ARG A 31 -28.61 7.99 -17.08
C ARG A 31 -29.29 9.35 -17.07
N LEU A 32 -29.15 10.09 -18.15
CA LEU A 32 -29.87 11.32 -18.43
C LEU A 32 -31.03 10.98 -19.37
N GLN A 33 -32.25 11.18 -18.90
CA GLN A 33 -33.47 11.02 -19.70
C GLN A 33 -34.05 12.41 -20.03
N VAL A 34 -34.26 12.67 -21.31
CA VAL A 34 -34.88 13.88 -21.85
C VAL A 34 -36.17 13.51 -22.58
N ASP A 35 -37.30 13.94 -22.03
CA ASP A 35 -38.62 13.72 -22.61
C ASP A 35 -39.09 14.99 -23.34
N LEU A 36 -39.25 14.91 -24.66
CA LEU A 36 -39.72 16.00 -25.50
C LEU A 36 -41.21 15.84 -25.79
N PHE A 37 -42.00 16.79 -25.32
CA PHE A 37 -43.43 16.89 -25.59
C PHE A 37 -43.70 18.04 -26.56
N ARG A 38 -44.33 17.75 -27.71
CA ARG A 38 -44.78 18.80 -28.64
C ARG A 38 -46.29 19.01 -28.49
N LYS A 39 -46.72 20.23 -28.20
CA LYS A 39 -48.16 20.57 -28.13
C LYS A 39 -48.76 20.51 -29.55
N GLY A 40 -49.90 19.83 -29.72
CA GLY A 40 -50.64 19.73 -30.99
C GLY A 40 -50.32 18.51 -31.86
N LEU A 41 -49.09 18.00 -31.80
CA LEU A 41 -48.74 16.67 -32.33
C LEU A 41 -48.65 15.74 -31.13
N ARG A 42 -49.53 14.73 -31.01
CA ARG A 42 -49.50 13.71 -29.93
C ARG A 42 -48.26 12.79 -29.99
N ARG A 43 -47.09 13.33 -30.35
CA ARG A 43 -45.80 12.66 -30.42
C ARG A 43 -44.99 13.04 -29.19
N HIS A 44 -44.70 12.04 -28.39
CA HIS A 44 -43.73 12.08 -27.30
C HIS A 44 -42.42 11.49 -27.82
N LYS A 45 -41.30 12.20 -27.69
CA LYS A 45 -39.97 11.69 -28.05
C LYS A 45 -39.11 11.64 -26.79
N ARG A 46 -38.70 10.44 -26.39
CA ARG A 46 -37.77 10.21 -25.29
C ARG A 46 -36.36 10.00 -25.83
N PHE A 47 -35.39 10.68 -25.24
CA PHE A 47 -33.97 10.49 -25.47
C PHE A 47 -33.32 10.08 -24.15
N GLU A 48 -32.47 9.06 -24.17
CA GLU A 48 -31.78 8.55 -22.98
C GLU A 48 -30.31 8.34 -23.33
N THR A 49 -29.40 8.85 -22.50
CA THR A 49 -27.96 8.66 -22.64
C THR A 49 -27.35 8.22 -21.31
N GLU A 50 -26.34 7.35 -21.35
CA GLU A 50 -25.57 6.99 -20.17
C GLU A 50 -24.64 8.15 -19.77
N VAL A 51 -24.42 8.30 -18.46
CA VAL A 51 -23.49 9.29 -17.89
C VAL A 51 -22.51 8.54 -17.01
N VAL A 52 -21.22 8.77 -17.22
CA VAL A 52 -20.15 8.19 -16.41
C VAL A 52 -19.81 9.19 -15.31
N TYR A 53 -20.13 8.84 -14.07
CA TYR A 53 -19.78 9.61 -12.89
C TYR A 53 -18.52 9.05 -12.23
N LEU A 54 -17.44 9.84 -12.17
CA LEU A 54 -16.18 9.50 -11.51
C LEU A 54 -15.81 10.65 -10.56
N PRO A 55 -16.17 10.57 -9.27
CA PRO A 55 -15.90 11.64 -8.32
C PRO A 55 -14.39 11.81 -8.15
N LYS A 56 -13.94 13.07 -8.20
CA LYS A 56 -12.57 13.41 -7.86
C LYS A 56 -12.43 13.50 -6.34
N SER A 57 -11.43 12.81 -5.82
CA SER A 57 -10.92 12.95 -4.46
C SER A 57 -9.42 13.20 -4.50
N PHE A 58 -8.93 13.99 -3.54
CA PHE A 58 -7.56 14.46 -3.51
C PHE A 58 -6.83 14.01 -2.23
N ALA A 59 -5.64 13.46 -2.39
CA ALA A 59 -4.72 13.17 -1.29
C ALA A 59 -3.57 14.18 -1.30
N LEU A 60 -3.10 14.58 -0.12
CA LEU A 60 -1.81 15.26 -0.04
C LEU A 60 -0.73 14.30 -0.51
N ALA A 61 0.23 14.80 -1.31
CA ALA A 61 1.37 14.00 -1.71
C ALA A 61 2.09 13.47 -0.46
N LEU A 62 2.40 12.18 -0.45
CA LEU A 62 3.05 11.52 0.68
C LEU A 62 4.50 12.02 0.78
N GLN A 63 4.74 13.04 1.60
CA GLN A 63 6.08 13.56 1.88
C GLN A 63 6.66 12.85 3.11
N ALA A 64 7.00 11.58 2.96
CA ALA A 64 7.66 10.82 4.02
C ALA A 64 9.16 10.74 3.74
N ARG A 65 9.97 11.31 4.64
CA ARG A 65 11.41 11.07 4.64
C ARG A 65 11.67 9.63 5.06
N PRO A 66 12.68 8.92 4.51
CA PRO A 66 13.06 7.60 4.98
C PRO A 66 13.22 7.58 6.50
N MET A 67 12.70 6.53 7.13
CA MET A 67 12.80 6.39 8.59
C MET A 67 14.26 6.25 8.98
N HIS A 68 14.76 7.14 9.84
CA HIS A 68 16.03 6.91 10.51
C HIS A 68 15.75 6.15 11.80
N ILE A 69 16.13 4.87 11.85
CA ILE A 69 15.99 4.08 13.07
C ILE A 69 17.19 4.39 13.98
N ASP A 70 16.95 5.24 14.98
CA ASP A 70 17.79 5.26 16.18
C ASP A 70 17.20 4.29 17.21
N ASN A 71 18.05 3.56 17.93
CA ASN A 71 17.65 2.57 18.92
C ASN A 71 16.92 3.18 20.14
N LYS A 72 16.87 4.51 20.23
CA LYS A 72 16.22 5.26 21.31
C LYS A 72 14.76 5.63 21.03
N MET A 73 14.14 5.01 20.02
CA MET A 73 12.85 5.45 19.48
C MET A 73 11.70 5.43 20.51
N GLY A 74 11.38 6.60 21.05
CA GLY A 74 9.99 7.01 21.26
C GLY A 74 9.32 7.25 19.90
N ASP A 75 7.99 7.40 19.89
CA ASP A 75 7.18 7.65 18.69
C ASP A 75 7.88 8.66 17.76
N SER A 76 8.41 8.19 16.64
CA SER A 76 9.10 9.03 15.68
C SER A 76 8.06 9.85 14.92
N ASP A 77 8.18 11.18 14.97
CA ASP A 77 7.24 12.10 14.34
C ASP A 77 6.89 11.68 12.90
N GLY A 78 5.64 11.27 12.71
CA GLY A 78 5.07 10.95 11.39
C GLY A 78 5.13 9.47 10.96
N TRP A 79 5.64 8.56 11.78
CA TRP A 79 5.58 7.11 11.53
C TRP A 79 4.70 6.38 12.56
N THR A 80 4.01 5.34 12.12
CA THR A 80 3.20 4.44 12.95
C THR A 80 3.82 3.05 12.96
N ARG A 81 3.93 2.47 14.15
CA ARG A 81 4.44 1.12 14.38
C ARG A 81 3.30 0.10 14.38
N HIS A 82 3.49 -0.98 13.65
CA HIS A 82 2.59 -2.14 13.59
C HIS A 82 3.35 -3.40 13.98
N VAL A 83 2.95 -4.06 15.05
CA VAL A 83 3.52 -5.36 15.43
C VAL A 83 2.82 -6.45 14.62
N LEU A 84 3.58 -7.28 13.90
CA LEU A 84 3.03 -8.38 13.13
C LEU A 84 2.82 -9.59 14.05
N PRO A 85 1.61 -10.13 14.16
CA PRO A 85 1.39 -11.37 14.90
C PRO A 85 1.96 -12.58 14.14
N PRO A 86 2.49 -13.59 14.86
CA PRO A 86 2.87 -14.86 14.26
C PRO A 86 1.62 -15.62 13.81
N THR A 87 1.71 -16.28 12.67
CA THR A 87 0.69 -17.17 12.11
C THR A 87 1.32 -18.52 11.78
N HIS A 88 0.64 -19.59 12.21
CA HIS A 88 1.04 -20.96 11.91
C HIS A 88 0.21 -21.48 10.74
N SER A 89 0.85 -22.22 9.83
CA SER A 89 0.15 -22.85 8.71
C SER A 89 -0.83 -23.91 9.26
N PRO A 90 -2.12 -23.82 8.93
CA PRO A 90 -3.09 -24.83 9.35
C PRO A 90 -2.80 -26.13 8.59
N GLY A 91 -2.18 -27.12 9.25
CA GLY A 91 -2.08 -28.47 8.70
C GLY A 91 -0.80 -29.25 8.98
N LEU A 92 0.24 -28.66 9.57
CA LEU A 92 1.48 -29.40 9.85
C LEU A 92 1.61 -29.75 11.34
N SER A 93 1.42 -31.04 11.61
CA SER A 93 1.89 -31.81 12.78
C SER A 93 0.92 -31.95 13.96
N LYS A 94 0.58 -33.22 14.24
CA LYS A 94 0.10 -33.73 15.54
C LYS A 94 1.27 -33.97 16.51
N ALA A 95 2.46 -33.51 16.18
CA ALA A 95 3.61 -33.65 17.06
C ALA A 95 3.39 -32.71 18.25
N PRO A 96 3.75 -33.13 19.48
CA PRO A 96 3.74 -32.22 20.61
C PRO A 96 4.66 -31.05 20.24
N HIS A 97 4.07 -29.90 19.94
CA HIS A 97 4.79 -28.67 19.78
C HIS A 97 5.52 -28.47 21.11
N ALA A 98 6.85 -28.60 21.09
CA ALA A 98 7.63 -27.90 22.07
C ALA A 98 7.15 -26.44 21.98
N GLU A 99 6.63 -25.91 23.08
CA GLU A 99 6.40 -24.47 23.25
C GLU A 99 7.76 -23.79 23.14
N ALA A 100 8.29 -23.71 21.92
CA ALA A 100 9.45 -22.91 21.64
C ALA A 100 8.99 -21.47 21.89
N PRO A 101 9.60 -20.77 22.85
CA PRO A 101 9.22 -19.41 23.15
C PRO A 101 9.57 -18.59 21.91
N TRP A 102 8.57 -18.17 21.15
CA TRP A 102 8.74 -17.31 19.98
C TRP A 102 9.14 -15.92 20.48
N GLU A 103 10.40 -15.81 20.85
CA GLU A 103 11.05 -14.58 21.30
C GLU A 103 11.40 -13.70 20.10
N MET A 104 10.64 -13.76 19.01
CA MET A 104 10.84 -12.93 17.82
C MET A 104 9.71 -11.93 17.69
N VAL A 105 10.08 -10.67 17.53
CA VAL A 105 9.15 -9.58 17.30
C VAL A 105 9.45 -9.00 15.93
N VAL A 106 8.43 -8.99 15.07
CA VAL A 106 8.46 -8.33 13.78
C VAL A 106 7.62 -7.08 13.85
N GLU A 107 8.25 -5.95 13.59
CA GLU A 107 7.64 -4.63 13.60
C GLU A 107 7.69 -4.05 12.21
N PHE A 108 6.64 -3.36 11.85
CA PHE A 108 6.48 -2.72 10.57
C PHE A 108 6.11 -1.26 10.76
N PHE A 109 6.89 -0.39 10.16
CA PHE A 109 6.74 1.05 10.29
C PHE A 109 6.31 1.63 8.95
N LEU A 110 5.27 2.46 9.02
CA LEU A 110 4.72 3.18 7.87
C LEU A 110 4.47 4.65 8.26
N PRO A 111 4.35 5.57 7.29
CA PRO A 111 3.85 6.91 7.55
C PRO A 111 2.48 6.86 8.25
N SER A 112 2.24 7.73 9.24
CA SER A 112 1.04 7.64 10.09
C SER A 112 -0.29 7.91 9.38
N ARG A 113 -0.26 8.54 8.20
CA ARG A 113 -1.45 8.80 7.38
C ARG A 113 -1.23 8.24 5.99
N LEU A 114 -1.80 7.07 5.74
CA LEU A 114 -1.71 6.37 4.45
C LEU A 114 -2.93 6.70 3.59
N VAL A 115 -2.94 7.91 3.06
CA VAL A 115 -3.86 8.29 1.99
C VAL A 115 -3.06 8.30 0.69
N LEU A 116 -3.36 7.37 -0.20
CA LEU A 116 -2.55 7.05 -1.37
C LEU A 116 -3.28 7.40 -2.66
N THR A 117 -2.52 7.64 -3.71
CA THR A 117 -3.02 7.79 -5.08
C THR A 117 -2.25 6.85 -5.99
N ALA A 118 -2.70 6.69 -7.23
CA ALA A 118 -1.83 6.12 -8.26
C ALA A 118 -0.49 6.88 -8.30
N ASN A 119 0.60 6.13 -8.51
CA ASN A 119 1.99 6.58 -8.54
C ASN A 119 2.55 7.11 -7.21
N SER A 120 1.84 6.91 -6.09
CA SER A 120 2.41 7.17 -4.77
C SER A 120 3.56 6.22 -4.47
N ILE A 121 4.61 6.70 -3.80
CA ILE A 121 5.70 5.88 -3.28
C ILE A 121 5.51 5.76 -1.78
N VAL A 122 5.29 4.56 -1.26
CA VAL A 122 5.11 4.30 0.17
C VAL A 122 6.42 3.79 0.75
N PRO A 123 7.20 4.63 1.46
CA PRO A 123 8.37 4.15 2.17
C PRO A 123 7.92 3.32 3.37
N TYR A 124 8.67 2.27 3.67
CA TYR A 124 8.40 1.40 4.81
C TYR A 124 9.69 0.89 5.44
N THR A 125 9.57 0.49 6.70
CA THR A 125 10.66 -0.17 7.41
C THR A 125 10.16 -1.40 8.16
N ILE A 126 10.87 -2.52 8.04
CA ILE A 126 10.60 -3.74 8.80
C ILE A 126 11.76 -3.97 9.77
N ARG A 127 11.46 -4.14 11.06
CA ARG A 127 12.43 -4.50 12.09
C ARG A 127 12.09 -5.87 12.64
N ILE A 128 13.03 -6.80 12.53
CA ILE A 128 12.92 -8.15 13.06
C ILE A 128 13.95 -8.24 14.18
N HIS A 129 13.53 -8.58 15.40
CA HIS A 129 14.47 -8.78 16.49
C HIS A 129 14.11 -9.93 17.40
N SER A 130 15.15 -10.55 17.97
CA SER A 130 15.02 -11.55 19.02
C SER A 130 15.03 -10.86 20.40
N VAL A 131 14.07 -11.18 21.27
CA VAL A 131 14.02 -10.70 22.66
C VAL A 131 14.86 -11.57 23.60
N SER A 132 15.41 -12.69 23.11
CA SER A 132 16.25 -13.61 23.90
C SER A 132 17.72 -13.27 23.82
N SER A 133 18.30 -12.80 24.92
CA SER A 133 19.75 -12.62 25.04
C SER A 133 20.50 -13.94 25.30
N ALA A 134 19.79 -15.00 25.71
CA ALA A 134 20.41 -16.27 26.13
C ALA A 134 20.66 -17.24 24.97
N ILE A 135 19.82 -17.20 23.93
CA ILE A 135 19.88 -18.13 22.79
C ILE A 135 20.87 -17.67 21.71
N SER A 136 21.16 -16.35 21.61
CA SER A 136 22.05 -15.80 20.57
C SER A 136 23.47 -16.39 20.62
N ARG A 137 23.91 -16.86 21.79
CA ARG A 137 25.27 -17.40 22.01
C ARG A 137 25.45 -18.87 21.65
N ILE A 138 24.37 -19.66 21.57
CA ILE A 138 24.46 -21.12 21.45
C ILE A 138 24.01 -21.60 20.07
N SER A 139 23.14 -20.86 19.39
CA SER A 139 22.72 -21.17 18.02
C SER A 139 23.16 -20.06 17.06
N ASN A 140 23.46 -20.42 15.81
CA ASN A 140 23.84 -19.54 14.70
C ASN A 140 22.68 -18.59 14.25
N THR A 141 21.94 -18.05 15.22
CA THR A 141 20.77 -17.16 15.11
C THR A 141 20.97 -15.94 14.21
N PRO A 142 22.10 -15.21 14.21
CA PRO A 142 22.23 -14.03 13.36
C PRO A 142 22.21 -14.38 11.86
N ALA A 143 22.71 -15.54 11.45
CA ALA A 143 22.64 -16.01 10.07
C ALA A 143 21.20 -16.36 9.64
N SER A 144 20.34 -16.71 10.60
CA SER A 144 18.95 -17.08 10.35
C SER A 144 18.06 -15.86 10.04
N LEU A 145 18.24 -14.75 10.75
CA LEU A 145 17.43 -13.53 10.52
C LEU A 145 17.69 -12.88 9.17
N ALA A 146 18.93 -12.97 8.67
CA ALA A 146 19.31 -12.46 7.34
C ALA A 146 18.53 -13.14 6.22
N LEU A 147 18.08 -14.38 6.44
CA LEU A 147 17.36 -15.16 5.44
C LEU A 147 15.86 -14.86 5.40
N VAL A 148 15.27 -14.19 6.40
CA VAL A 148 13.81 -13.95 6.42
C VAL A 148 13.38 -13.17 5.19
N GLU A 149 12.39 -13.68 4.44
CA GLU A 149 11.82 -13.00 3.30
C GLU A 149 10.73 -12.06 3.77
N THR A 150 10.80 -10.81 3.32
CA THR A 150 9.76 -9.81 3.60
C THR A 150 9.08 -9.35 2.32
N HIS A 151 7.75 -9.34 2.36
CA HIS A 151 6.90 -8.91 1.26
C HIS A 151 5.92 -7.85 1.74
N LEU A 152 5.73 -6.82 0.93
CA LEU A 152 4.68 -5.83 1.10
C LEU A 152 3.82 -5.80 -0.17
N GLN A 153 2.51 -5.90 -0.02
CA GLN A 153 1.57 -5.87 -1.13
C GLN A 153 0.48 -4.84 -0.89
N LEU A 154 0.13 -4.04 -1.90
CA LEU A 154 -1.10 -3.26 -1.91
C LEU A 154 -2.19 -4.08 -2.61
N VAL A 155 -3.28 -4.35 -1.90
CA VAL A 155 -4.39 -5.18 -2.39
C VAL A 155 -5.69 -4.38 -2.44
N LYS A 156 -6.32 -4.37 -3.61
CA LYS A 156 -7.69 -3.88 -3.82
C LYS A 156 -8.68 -5.01 -3.61
N SER A 157 -9.58 -4.82 -2.66
CA SER A 157 -10.66 -5.75 -2.34
C SER A 157 -11.98 -5.19 -2.87
N ASN A 158 -12.59 -5.88 -3.83
CA ASN A 158 -13.94 -5.59 -4.32
C ASN A 158 -14.90 -6.54 -3.60
N ILE A 159 -15.73 -5.99 -2.73
CA ILE A 159 -16.66 -6.73 -1.89
C ILE A 159 -18.06 -6.41 -2.43
N VAL A 160 -18.83 -7.45 -2.76
CA VAL A 160 -20.21 -7.34 -3.24
C VAL A 160 -21.13 -8.12 -2.33
N PHE A 161 -22.25 -7.51 -2.01
CA PHE A 161 -23.32 -8.08 -1.20
C PHE A 161 -24.51 -8.37 -2.12
N VAL A 162 -24.94 -9.63 -2.18
CA VAL A 162 -26.08 -10.06 -3.01
C VAL A 162 -26.96 -10.98 -2.18
N HIS A 163 -28.20 -10.55 -1.88
CA HIS A 163 -29.16 -11.34 -1.10
C HIS A 163 -28.57 -11.89 0.21
N GLY A 164 -27.78 -11.08 0.94
CA GLY A 164 -27.12 -11.47 2.19
C GLY A 164 -25.82 -12.26 2.03
N LEU A 165 -25.45 -12.66 0.80
CA LEU A 165 -24.16 -13.29 0.52
C LEU A 165 -23.09 -12.22 0.30
N LYS A 166 -21.96 -12.36 0.99
CA LYS A 166 -20.77 -11.51 0.82
C LYS A 166 -19.75 -12.21 -0.07
N LYS A 167 -19.50 -11.67 -1.27
CA LYS A 167 -18.43 -12.15 -2.18
C LYS A 167 -17.30 -11.13 -2.23
N ARG A 168 -16.08 -11.59 -2.02
CA ARG A 168 -14.85 -10.77 -2.07
C ARG A 168 -13.98 -11.19 -3.25
N LYS A 169 -13.45 -10.22 -3.98
CA LYS A 169 -12.43 -10.41 -5.02
C LYS A 169 -11.27 -9.46 -4.78
N ASP A 170 -10.11 -10.05 -4.56
CA ASP A 170 -8.88 -9.33 -4.29
C ASP A 170 -8.01 -9.24 -5.54
N VAL A 171 -7.37 -8.09 -5.75
CA VAL A 171 -6.44 -7.80 -6.85
C VAL A 171 -5.21 -7.13 -6.26
N ILE A 172 -4.03 -7.66 -6.54
CA ILE A 172 -2.76 -7.05 -6.13
C ILE A 172 -2.47 -5.88 -7.08
N LEU A 173 -2.39 -4.67 -6.54
CA LEU A 173 -2.09 -3.45 -7.30
C LEU A 173 -0.58 -3.16 -7.36
N ALA A 174 0.13 -3.47 -6.27
CA ALA A 174 1.57 -3.30 -6.17
C ALA A 174 2.16 -4.38 -5.25
N SER A 175 3.42 -4.74 -5.50
CA SER A 175 4.17 -5.67 -4.65
C SER A 175 5.62 -5.22 -4.57
N GLY A 176 6.14 -5.14 -3.35
CA GLY A 176 7.53 -4.85 -3.05
C GLY A 176 8.15 -6.05 -2.34
N THR A 177 9.34 -6.45 -2.78
CA THR A 177 10.17 -7.44 -2.11
C THR A 177 11.46 -6.79 -1.71
N ALA A 178 11.72 -6.70 -0.41
CA ALA A 178 13.03 -6.30 0.06
C ALA A 178 13.90 -7.55 0.14
N SER A 179 14.64 -7.83 -0.94
CA SER A 179 15.81 -8.69 -0.84
C SER A 179 16.93 -7.84 -0.24
N SER A 180 17.61 -8.36 0.77
CA SER A 180 18.86 -7.75 1.25
C SER A 180 19.94 -8.03 0.22
N ASP A 181 19.82 -7.44 -0.96
CA ASP A 181 20.87 -7.49 -1.96
C ASP A 181 21.94 -6.53 -1.47
N PHE A 182 22.94 -7.13 -0.84
CA PHE A 182 24.20 -6.55 -0.44
C PHE A 182 24.82 -5.87 -1.66
N GLN A 183 24.54 -4.58 -1.84
CA GLN A 183 25.02 -3.78 -2.95
C GLN A 183 26.48 -3.38 -2.73
N GLY A 184 27.37 -4.38 -2.85
CA GLY A 184 28.77 -4.16 -3.17
C GLY A 184 28.92 -4.05 -4.69
N THR A 185 28.41 -2.97 -5.28
CA THR A 185 28.80 -2.60 -6.65
C THR A 185 30.13 -1.87 -6.56
N SER A 186 31.23 -2.64 -6.61
CA SER A 186 32.55 -2.13 -6.96
C SER A 186 32.49 -1.63 -8.40
N ALA A 187 32.33 -0.32 -8.57
CA ALA A 187 32.60 0.35 -9.83
C ALA A 187 34.12 0.41 -10.01
N ASP A 188 34.72 -0.67 -10.53
CA ASP A 188 36.04 -0.58 -11.15
C ASP A 188 35.86 0.12 -12.51
N GLU A 189 36.10 1.42 -12.49
CA GLU A 189 36.32 2.27 -13.65
C GLU A 189 37.59 1.81 -14.40
N ALA A 190 37.43 1.43 -15.67
CA ALA A 190 38.53 1.36 -16.62
C ALA A 190 38.47 2.55 -17.59
N SER A 191 39.12 3.64 -17.17
CA SER A 191 39.98 4.57 -17.93
C SER A 191 39.63 5.01 -19.38
N GLY A 192 39.61 6.34 -19.56
CA GLY A 192 40.11 7.08 -20.72
C GLY A 192 39.18 8.20 -21.17
N THR A 193 39.53 9.49 -21.29
CA THR A 193 40.81 10.23 -21.33
C THR A 193 40.52 11.74 -21.28
N ALA A 194 41.42 12.51 -20.63
CA ALA A 194 41.77 13.96 -20.81
C ALA A 194 40.67 15.04 -20.65
N SER A 195 40.91 16.25 -20.15
CA SER A 195 41.95 16.91 -19.34
C SER A 195 41.37 18.30 -19.03
N SER A 196 41.19 18.68 -17.76
CA SER A 196 41.03 20.10 -17.42
C SER A 196 41.47 20.35 -15.99
N ASP A 197 42.50 21.17 -15.87
CA ASP A 197 43.08 21.64 -14.61
C ASP A 197 42.06 22.48 -13.85
N PHE A 198 41.58 21.97 -12.72
CA PHE A 198 40.91 22.77 -11.71
C PHE A 198 41.45 22.41 -10.33
N GLN A 199 42.09 23.40 -9.71
CA GLN A 199 42.77 23.31 -8.44
C GLN A 199 41.85 23.88 -7.36
N GLY A 200 41.36 23.03 -6.45
CA GLY A 200 40.45 23.45 -5.39
C GLY A 200 40.23 22.40 -4.30
N THR A 201 41.00 22.55 -3.21
CA THR A 201 40.68 22.22 -1.81
C THR A 201 40.26 20.79 -1.44
N SER A 202 41.25 20.04 -0.92
CA SER A 202 41.20 19.04 0.17
C SER A 202 39.85 18.38 0.48
N ALA A 203 39.72 17.15 -0.02
CA ALA A 203 38.74 16.17 0.41
C ALA A 203 38.94 15.82 1.89
N ASP A 204 37.89 16.07 2.68
CA ASP A 204 37.63 15.38 3.93
C ASP A 204 37.14 13.98 3.55
N GLU A 205 37.96 12.98 3.86
CA GLU A 205 37.79 11.57 3.54
C GLU A 205 36.67 11.03 4.45
N GLY A 206 35.43 11.33 4.08
CA GLY A 206 34.24 10.86 4.79
C GLY A 206 34.14 9.35 4.68
N ASP A 207 34.56 8.66 5.73
CA ASP A 207 34.38 7.22 5.94
C ASP A 207 32.99 6.79 5.44
N PRO A 208 32.88 5.81 4.52
CA PRO A 208 31.61 5.16 4.22
C PRO A 208 31.24 4.26 5.40
N SER A 209 30.80 4.88 6.49
CA SER A 209 30.08 4.23 7.58
C SER A 209 28.72 3.79 7.06
N SER A 210 28.71 2.79 6.17
CA SER A 210 27.59 1.87 6.02
C SER A 210 27.57 1.00 7.27
N SER A 211 27.29 1.64 8.40
CA SER A 211 27.05 1.05 9.69
C SER A 211 25.70 0.33 9.61
N SER A 212 25.71 -0.82 8.94
CA SER A 212 24.89 -1.94 9.37
C SER A 212 25.33 -2.25 10.78
N SER A 213 24.82 -1.47 11.73
CA SER A 213 24.84 -1.79 13.15
C SER A 213 23.91 -2.98 13.31
N ALA A 214 24.38 -4.13 12.84
CA ALA A 214 23.85 -5.43 13.18
C ALA A 214 24.14 -5.61 14.67
N LEU A 215 23.38 -4.88 15.49
CA LEU A 215 23.20 -5.22 16.89
C LEU A 215 22.76 -6.67 16.89
N GLU A 216 23.50 -7.48 17.62
CA GLU A 216 23.34 -8.92 17.66
C GLU A 216 21.86 -9.26 17.87
N GLY A 217 21.21 -9.85 16.85
CA GLY A 217 19.81 -10.25 16.92
C GLY A 217 18.77 -9.21 16.45
N VAL A 218 19.16 -8.09 15.82
CA VAL A 218 18.25 -7.14 15.16
C VAL A 218 18.56 -7.04 13.67
N ARG A 219 17.54 -7.20 12.82
CA ARG A 219 17.58 -6.92 11.38
C ARG A 219 16.61 -5.81 11.05
N VAL A 220 17.10 -4.81 10.32
CA VAL A 220 16.30 -3.69 9.82
C VAL A 220 16.31 -3.73 8.29
N ILE A 221 15.13 -3.57 7.70
CA ILE A 221 14.91 -3.65 6.26
C ILE A 221 14.14 -2.41 5.85
N ASN A 222 14.77 -1.54 5.07
CA ASN A 222 14.12 -0.37 4.48
C ASN A 222 13.67 -0.70 3.07
N GLY A 223 12.49 -0.21 2.68
CA GLY A 223 12.01 -0.38 1.32
C GLY A 223 11.03 0.70 0.91
N SER A 224 10.64 0.65 -0.36
CA SER A 224 9.58 1.47 -0.92
C SER A 224 8.61 0.58 -1.70
N LEU A 225 7.34 0.96 -1.71
CA LEU A 225 6.30 0.34 -2.53
C LEU A 225 5.74 1.40 -3.47
N GLU A 226 5.94 1.20 -4.77
CA GLU A 226 5.38 2.07 -5.80
C GLU A 226 3.95 1.62 -6.14
N VAL A 227 2.98 2.50 -5.92
CA VAL A 227 1.58 2.23 -6.22
C VAL A 227 1.36 2.35 -7.73
N GLY A 228 1.31 1.21 -8.41
CA GLY A 228 0.97 1.18 -9.83
C GLY A 228 -0.47 1.64 -10.10
N GLY A 229 -0.73 2.14 -11.32
CA GLY A 229 -2.07 2.48 -11.77
C GLY A 229 -2.12 3.72 -12.64
N ARG A 230 -3.32 4.11 -13.06
CA ARG A 230 -3.56 5.37 -13.76
C ARG A 230 -4.15 6.39 -12.78
N THR A 231 -3.64 7.63 -12.80
CA THR A 231 -4.27 8.73 -12.06
C THR A 231 -5.75 8.82 -12.41
N GLY A 232 -6.60 9.02 -11.40
CA GLY A 232 -8.05 9.08 -11.57
C GLY A 232 -8.78 7.73 -11.54
N SER A 233 -8.07 6.58 -11.56
CA SER A 233 -8.71 5.26 -11.72
C SER A 233 -9.04 4.53 -10.41
N GLU A 234 -8.37 4.89 -9.31
CA GLU A 234 -8.52 4.20 -8.03
C GLU A 234 -9.16 5.09 -6.97
N LEU A 235 -10.15 4.54 -6.27
CA LEU A 235 -10.89 5.22 -5.23
C LEU A 235 -11.42 4.18 -4.23
N SER A 236 -11.31 4.48 -2.94
CA SER A 236 -12.01 3.73 -1.89
C SER A 236 -13.39 4.34 -1.68
N TRP A 237 -14.43 3.51 -1.72
CA TRP A 237 -15.82 3.94 -1.56
C TRP A 237 -16.70 2.75 -1.20
N GLU A 238 -17.86 3.05 -0.64
CA GLU A 238 -18.87 2.06 -0.31
C GLU A 238 -20.27 2.53 -0.72
N LEU A 239 -21.09 1.56 -1.09
CA LEU A 239 -22.53 1.69 -1.21
C LEU A 239 -23.10 0.61 -0.30
N GLN A 240 -23.61 1.05 0.86
CA GLN A 240 -24.09 0.20 1.94
C GLN A 240 -24.96 -0.95 1.42
N ASP A 241 -24.67 -2.18 1.85
CA ASP A 241 -25.37 -3.42 1.49
C ASP A 241 -25.32 -3.82 0.00
N PHE A 242 -24.54 -3.13 -0.84
CA PHE A 242 -24.39 -3.47 -2.26
C PHE A 242 -22.94 -3.77 -2.65
N VAL A 243 -22.06 -2.78 -2.53
CA VAL A 243 -20.69 -2.87 -3.02
C VAL A 243 -19.77 -2.03 -2.13
N GLU A 244 -18.57 -2.53 -1.91
CA GLU A 244 -17.51 -1.86 -1.17
C GLU A 244 -16.17 -2.10 -1.88
N VAL A 245 -15.43 -1.04 -2.12
CA VAL A 245 -14.08 -1.08 -2.68
C VAL A 245 -13.11 -0.59 -1.61
N LYS A 246 -12.33 -1.51 -1.06
CA LYS A 246 -11.34 -1.26 -0.01
C LYS A 246 -9.93 -1.54 -0.49
N HIS A 247 -8.97 -0.88 0.12
CA HIS A 247 -7.55 -1.11 -0.12
C HIS A 247 -6.85 -1.40 1.19
N CYS A 248 -5.91 -2.33 1.17
CA CYS A 248 -5.08 -2.61 2.31
C CYS A 248 -3.66 -2.95 1.88
N LEU A 249 -2.71 -2.62 2.76
CA LEU A 249 -1.35 -3.13 2.71
C LEU A 249 -1.29 -4.46 3.46
N ILE A 250 -0.71 -5.47 2.84
CA ILE A 250 -0.44 -6.76 3.46
C ILE A 250 1.08 -6.88 3.61
N ALA A 251 1.55 -6.82 4.85
CA ALA A 251 2.95 -7.06 5.18
C ALA A 251 3.12 -8.49 5.68
N ILE A 252 4.12 -9.18 5.13
CA ILE A 252 4.41 -10.58 5.42
C ILE A 252 5.92 -10.73 5.66
N ALA A 253 6.30 -11.36 6.77
CA ALA A 253 7.66 -11.83 7.00
C ALA A 253 7.63 -13.35 7.24
N LYS A 254 8.35 -14.12 6.44
CA LYS A 254 8.27 -15.59 6.46
C LYS A 254 9.66 -16.20 6.21
N PRO A 255 9.90 -17.45 6.62
CA PRO A 255 11.15 -18.11 6.26
C PRO A 255 11.17 -18.41 4.75
N PRO A 256 12.34 -18.42 4.11
CA PRO A 256 12.45 -18.84 2.72
C PRO A 256 11.96 -20.28 2.55
N PRO A 257 11.29 -20.60 1.43
CA PRO A 257 10.75 -21.93 1.20
C PRO A 257 11.84 -23.02 1.10
N ASN A 258 13.09 -22.65 0.81
CA ASN A 258 14.19 -23.58 0.56
C ASN A 258 15.07 -23.84 1.80
N VAL A 259 14.82 -23.20 2.94
CA VAL A 259 15.66 -23.31 4.13
C VAL A 259 14.95 -24.14 5.21
N ARG A 260 15.09 -25.48 5.10
CA ARG A 260 14.49 -26.43 6.05
C ARG A 260 14.86 -26.20 7.50
N ALA A 261 16.05 -25.63 7.77
CA ALA A 261 16.48 -25.30 9.12
C ALA A 261 15.56 -24.28 9.82
N LEU A 262 14.80 -23.49 9.04
CA LEU A 262 13.84 -22.51 9.56
C LEU A 262 12.40 -23.04 9.54
N GLU A 263 12.16 -24.17 8.88
CA GLU A 263 10.85 -24.80 8.81
C GLU A 263 10.45 -25.29 10.22
N GLY A 264 9.40 -24.69 10.78
CA GLY A 264 8.93 -24.95 12.14
C GLY A 264 9.60 -24.10 13.24
N ALA A 265 10.77 -23.51 12.97
CA ALA A 265 11.46 -22.63 13.91
C ALA A 265 11.03 -21.15 13.77
N PHE A 266 10.70 -20.71 12.55
CA PHE A 266 10.28 -19.34 12.28
C PHE A 266 8.81 -19.31 11.81
N PRO A 267 7.87 -18.71 12.58
CA PRO A 267 6.49 -18.59 12.15
C PRO A 267 6.36 -17.58 11.01
N THR A 268 5.28 -17.65 10.24
CA THR A 268 4.97 -16.59 9.26
C THR A 268 4.31 -15.44 10.00
N PHE A 269 4.89 -14.24 9.93
CA PHE A 269 4.31 -13.03 10.49
C PHE A 269 3.50 -12.32 9.43
N ARG A 270 2.27 -11.89 9.77
CA ARG A 270 1.39 -11.25 8.80
C ARG A 270 0.49 -10.21 9.45
N THR A 271 0.40 -9.04 8.85
CA THR A 271 -0.59 -8.02 9.22
C THR A 271 -1.28 -7.44 7.98
N ILE A 272 -2.47 -6.88 8.19
CA ILE A 272 -3.26 -6.17 7.18
C ILE A 272 -3.51 -4.77 7.73
N ILE A 273 -3.17 -3.75 6.95
CA ILE A 273 -3.31 -2.35 7.33
C ILE A 273 -4.20 -1.68 6.29
N ASP A 274 -5.34 -1.16 6.72
CA ASP A 274 -6.26 -0.46 5.82
C ASP A 274 -5.63 0.85 5.33
N VAL A 275 -5.82 1.15 4.05
CA VAL A 275 -5.32 2.38 3.42
C VAL A 275 -6.44 3.04 2.61
N GLU A 276 -6.46 4.36 2.59
CA GLU A 276 -7.42 5.12 1.81
C GLU A 276 -6.81 5.44 0.44
N MET A 277 -7.40 4.92 -0.63
CA MET A 277 -7.05 5.33 -2.00
C MET A 277 -7.92 6.50 -2.47
N LYS A 278 -7.27 7.52 -3.03
CA LYS A 278 -7.87 8.69 -3.68
C LYS A 278 -7.45 8.81 -5.13
N THR A 279 -8.24 9.55 -5.89
CA THR A 279 -8.07 9.61 -7.35
C THR A 279 -6.89 10.46 -7.80
N HIS A 280 -6.57 11.55 -7.10
CA HIS A 280 -5.57 12.54 -7.51
C HIS A 280 -4.71 12.98 -6.32
N ALA A 281 -3.48 13.39 -6.61
CA ALA A 281 -2.62 14.05 -5.63
C ALA A 281 -2.86 15.57 -5.67
N THR A 282 -2.89 16.23 -4.51
CA THR A 282 -2.87 17.69 -4.40
C THR A 282 -1.44 18.16 -4.55
N THR A 283 -1.17 18.98 -5.56
CA THR A 283 0.08 19.73 -5.68
C THR A 283 -0.05 20.98 -4.81
N SER A 284 0.67 21.02 -3.69
CA SER A 284 0.48 21.99 -2.60
C SER A 284 0.87 23.44 -2.89
N GLU A 285 1.00 23.86 -4.15
CA GLU A 285 1.70 25.12 -4.43
C GLU A 285 0.81 26.32 -4.72
N HIS A 286 -0.44 26.23 -5.25
CA HIS A 286 -1.07 27.49 -5.68
C HIS A 286 -2.60 27.64 -5.88
N ASP A 287 -3.47 26.76 -5.35
CA ASP A 287 -4.92 26.95 -5.60
C ASP A 287 -5.74 27.04 -4.31
N MET A 288 -5.93 28.27 -3.86
CA MET A 288 -6.93 28.65 -2.85
C MET A 288 -8.28 29.05 -3.47
N ASP A 289 -8.48 28.87 -4.79
CA ASP A 289 -9.67 29.41 -5.49
C ASP A 289 -10.33 28.44 -6.49
N ILE A 290 -10.06 27.13 -6.38
CA ILE A 290 -10.83 26.14 -7.17
C ILE A 290 -12.13 25.84 -6.44
N ASP A 291 -13.11 26.67 -6.77
CA ASP A 291 -14.53 26.38 -6.67
C ASP A 291 -14.79 24.94 -7.16
N THR A 292 -15.43 24.20 -6.27
CA THR A 292 -15.81 22.79 -6.36
C THR A 292 -16.59 22.49 -7.63
N ASP A 293 -15.88 22.19 -8.71
CA ASP A 293 -16.50 21.57 -9.88
C ASP A 293 -16.31 20.04 -9.75
N PRO A 294 -17.29 19.27 -9.24
CA PRO A 294 -17.24 17.82 -9.27
C PRO A 294 -17.31 17.44 -10.75
N SER A 295 -16.15 17.28 -11.39
CA SER A 295 -16.10 17.12 -12.84
C SER A 295 -16.89 15.88 -13.26
N VAL A 296 -18.13 16.11 -13.70
CA VAL A 296 -18.94 15.15 -14.42
C VAL A 296 -18.34 15.11 -15.82
N GLY A 297 -17.41 14.17 -16.04
CA GLY A 297 -17.00 13.84 -17.39
C GLY A 297 -18.20 13.22 -18.12
N LEU A 298 -18.97 14.01 -18.84
CA LEU A 298 -19.98 13.51 -19.78
C LEU A 298 -19.25 12.84 -20.95
N PHE A 299 -18.85 11.59 -20.77
CA PHE A 299 -18.46 10.73 -21.87
C PHE A 299 -19.73 10.21 -22.54
N ILE A 300 -20.09 10.83 -23.68
CA ILE A 300 -21.10 10.27 -24.58
C ILE A 300 -20.37 9.20 -25.40
N GLY A 301 -20.59 7.93 -25.04
CA GLY A 301 -20.12 6.77 -25.80
C GLY A 301 -21.10 6.37 -26.90
#